data_AF-A0A6N2Y5Q3-F1
#
_entry.id   AF-A0A6N2Y5Q3-F1
#
_cell.length_a   1.000
_cell.length_b   1.000
_cell.length_c   1.000
_cell.angle_alpha   90.00
_cell.angle_beta   90.00
_cell.angle_gamma   90.00
#
_symmetry.space_group_name_H-M   'P 1'
#
loop_
_entity.id
_entity.type
_entity.pdbx_description
1 polymer ?
#
loop_
_entity_poly.entity_id
_entity_poly.type
_entity_poly.pdbx_seq_one_letter_code
_entity_poly.pdbx_strand_id
1 'polypeptide(L)'
;MTDDAERTCAGMNLHGKDIKIFAGNSNKPLAAAMAECLGITLGRSEVGRFSDGEIQVSIQESVRGSDVYVVQSTSSPVNRNLMELLIMMDAFRRASAGRITAVIPYYGYARQDRKSRARDPITAKLVADLIVTAGADRVLTMDLHASQIQGFFDVPVDHMYGAPILTPYFARKTEPYHDNVTVVSPDLGSVARARAFAERLDVPLAIVDKRRPRANVSEVMNIIGEVEGRDVVIVDDMIDTAGTLCNAAGAIKARGAKSVTACATHGVLSGPAIGRIRDSALDEVVLLDTIALPPEKQIEKIKVLSVAPVLAEAVARIYSDKPVSTLFV
;
A
#
# COMPACT_ATOMS: atom_id res chain seq x y z
N MET A 1 31.25 -22.52 48.79
CA MET A 1 30.64 -21.18 48.87
C MET A 1 31.02 -20.49 47.58
N THR A 2 30.27 -20.80 46.54
CA THR A 2 30.56 -20.53 45.14
C THR A 2 29.33 -19.88 44.54
N ASP A 3 29.58 -18.89 43.69
CA ASP A 3 28.69 -18.28 42.71
C ASP A 3 27.45 -17.54 43.22
N ASP A 4 27.65 -16.27 43.57
CA ASP A 4 26.58 -15.26 43.63
C ASP A 4 26.90 -14.01 42.78
N ALA A 5 27.75 -14.15 41.75
CA ALA A 5 28.19 -13.04 40.89
C ALA A 5 27.89 -13.22 39.39
N GLU A 6 27.07 -14.19 38.99
CA GLU A 6 26.61 -14.37 37.60
C GLU A 6 25.07 -14.39 37.50
N ARG A 7 24.40 -13.37 38.05
CA ARG A 7 23.06 -13.00 37.55
C ARG A 7 23.22 -12.14 36.30
N THR A 8 23.52 -12.83 35.21
CA THR A 8 22.92 -12.64 33.88
C THR A 8 22.29 -11.26 33.65
N CYS A 9 22.93 -10.47 32.79
CA CYS A 9 22.23 -9.56 31.89
C CYS A 9 21.27 -10.40 31.02
N ALA A 10 20.17 -10.86 31.61
CA ALA A 10 19.09 -11.54 30.91
C ALA A 10 18.43 -10.51 30.01
N GLY A 11 18.73 -10.62 28.70
CA GLY A 11 18.09 -9.99 27.55
C GLY A 11 17.38 -8.68 27.81
N MET A 12 17.94 -7.56 27.32
CA MET A 12 17.10 -6.44 26.91
C MET A 12 16.01 -7.02 25.99
N ASN A 13 14.75 -6.98 26.42
CA ASN A 13 13.63 -7.41 25.59
C ASN A 13 13.63 -6.56 24.31
N LEU A 14 14.13 -7.12 23.21
CA LEU A 14 14.20 -6.49 21.88
C LEU A 14 12.81 -6.33 21.24
N HIS A 15 11.82 -7.05 21.77
CA HIS A 15 10.41 -7.01 21.40
C HIS A 15 9.53 -6.78 22.65
N GLY A 16 8.31 -6.28 22.44
CA GLY A 16 7.32 -6.18 23.52
C GLY A 16 6.90 -7.55 24.06
N LYS A 17 6.20 -7.57 25.19
CA LYS A 17 5.77 -8.81 25.87
C LYS A 17 4.70 -9.60 25.10
N ASP A 18 3.93 -8.94 24.24
CA ASP A 18 2.84 -9.46 23.43
C ASP A 18 2.58 -8.56 22.21
N ILE A 19 1.97 -9.10 21.15
CA ILE A 19 1.51 -8.35 19.97
C ILE A 19 0.15 -7.73 20.26
N LYS A 20 -0.01 -6.43 19.97
CA LYS A 20 -1.34 -5.78 19.93
C LYS A 20 -1.54 -4.99 18.64
N ILE A 21 -2.59 -5.32 17.90
CA ILE A 21 -2.99 -4.56 16.70
C ILE A 21 -4.10 -3.60 17.07
N PHE A 22 -3.96 -2.34 16.68
CA PHE A 22 -5.00 -1.30 16.80
C PHE A 22 -5.27 -0.69 15.43
N ALA A 23 -6.47 -0.12 15.26
CA ALA A 23 -6.90 0.47 14.01
C ALA A 23 -7.32 1.93 14.19
N GLY A 24 -6.86 2.81 13.30
CA GLY A 24 -7.52 4.09 13.10
C GLY A 24 -8.81 3.96 12.28
N ASN A 25 -9.36 5.06 11.77
CA ASN A 25 -10.63 5.01 11.01
C ASN A 25 -10.47 4.71 9.50
N SER A 26 -9.26 4.70 8.94
CA SER A 26 -9.05 4.58 7.49
C SER A 26 -9.45 3.21 6.92
N ASN A 27 -9.19 2.12 7.66
CA ASN A 27 -9.41 0.76 7.18
C ASN A 27 -9.50 -0.26 8.32
N LYS A 28 -10.50 -0.11 9.19
CA LYS A 28 -10.78 -1.06 10.28
C LYS A 28 -10.97 -2.51 9.82
N PRO A 29 -11.64 -2.79 8.67
CA PRO A 29 -11.78 -4.16 8.18
C PRO A 29 -10.44 -4.86 7.94
N LEU A 30 -9.47 -4.18 7.33
CA LEU A 30 -8.13 -4.74 7.12
C LEU A 30 -7.42 -5.04 8.45
N ALA A 31 -7.48 -4.12 9.42
CA ALA A 31 -6.86 -4.33 10.72
C ALA A 31 -7.47 -5.52 11.48
N ALA A 32 -8.80 -5.68 11.40
CA ALA A 32 -9.50 -6.83 11.99
C ALA A 32 -9.09 -8.14 11.31
N ALA A 33 -9.02 -8.17 9.98
CA ALA A 33 -8.58 -9.34 9.22
C ALA A 33 -7.11 -9.71 9.53
N MET A 34 -6.23 -8.72 9.75
CA MET A 34 -4.86 -8.97 10.19
C MET A 34 -4.82 -9.61 11.59
N ALA A 35 -5.62 -9.10 12.53
CA ALA A 35 -5.72 -9.67 13.87
C ALA A 35 -6.23 -11.12 13.84
N GLU A 36 -7.23 -11.40 13.01
CA GLU A 36 -7.75 -12.76 12.77
C GLU A 36 -6.69 -13.70 12.21
N CYS A 37 -5.89 -13.26 11.23
CA CYS A 37 -4.78 -14.05 10.68
C CYS A 37 -3.73 -14.43 11.74
N LEU A 38 -3.54 -13.58 12.76
CA LEU A 38 -2.64 -13.83 13.88
C LEU A 38 -3.28 -14.62 15.04
N GLY A 39 -4.58 -14.90 14.96
CA GLY A 39 -5.32 -15.53 16.06
C GLY A 39 -5.46 -14.65 17.30
N ILE A 40 -5.41 -13.33 17.16
CA ILE A 40 -5.58 -12.36 18.25
C ILE A 40 -6.83 -11.49 18.03
N THR A 41 -7.28 -10.83 19.10
CA THR A 41 -8.37 -9.85 18.99
C THR A 41 -7.82 -8.47 18.66
N LEU A 42 -8.54 -7.71 17.83
CA LEU A 42 -8.21 -6.31 17.59
C LEU A 42 -8.31 -5.52 18.90
N GLY A 43 -7.28 -4.71 19.18
CA GLY A 43 -7.20 -3.91 20.38
C GLY A 43 -8.35 -2.89 20.48
N ARG A 44 -8.80 -2.64 21.70
CA ARG A 44 -9.92 -1.74 22.01
C ARG A 44 -9.41 -0.31 22.10
N SER A 45 -9.82 0.51 21.14
CA SER A 45 -9.59 1.95 21.13
C SER A 45 -10.76 2.69 20.51
N GLU A 46 -11.04 3.88 21.01
CA GLU A 46 -11.95 4.83 20.40
C GLU A 46 -11.15 5.91 19.68
N VAL A 47 -11.47 6.12 18.41
CA VAL A 47 -10.90 7.18 17.56
C VAL A 47 -12.07 8.00 17.04
N GLY A 48 -12.44 9.01 17.81
CA GLY A 48 -13.61 9.86 17.60
C GLY A 48 -13.23 11.30 17.30
N ARG A 49 -14.21 12.19 17.42
CA ARG A 49 -14.02 13.64 17.25
C ARG A 49 -14.92 14.40 18.21
N PHE A 50 -14.44 15.54 18.66
CA PHE A 50 -15.27 16.56 19.29
C PHE A 50 -16.14 17.26 18.24
N SER A 51 -17.12 18.05 18.70
CA SER A 51 -18.09 18.74 17.82
C SER A 51 -17.45 19.77 16.90
N ASP A 52 -16.30 20.32 17.27
CA ASP A 52 -15.48 21.25 16.48
C ASP A 52 -14.57 20.56 15.46
N GLY A 53 -14.51 19.22 15.48
CA GLY A 53 -13.73 18.40 14.56
C GLY A 53 -12.35 18.01 15.07
N GLU A 54 -11.94 18.42 16.26
CA GLU A 54 -10.71 17.92 16.90
C GLU A 54 -10.79 16.40 17.11
N ILE A 55 -9.67 15.72 16.87
CA ILE A 55 -9.61 14.26 16.98
C ILE A 55 -9.39 13.88 18.45
N GLN A 56 -10.23 12.96 18.95
CA GLN A 56 -10.09 12.39 20.29
C GLN A 56 -9.74 10.91 20.17
N VAL A 57 -8.66 10.49 20.84
CA VAL A 57 -8.23 9.08 20.92
C VAL A 57 -8.26 8.62 22.36
N SER A 58 -8.81 7.43 22.60
CA SER A 58 -8.79 6.76 23.90
C SER A 58 -8.43 5.28 23.73
N ILE A 59 -7.38 4.83 24.41
CA ILE A 59 -6.96 3.42 24.43
C ILE A 59 -7.67 2.74 25.62
N GLN A 60 -8.46 1.71 25.36
CA GLN A 60 -9.37 1.09 26.34
C GLN A 60 -8.80 -0.20 26.97
N GLU A 61 -7.49 -0.39 26.86
CA GLU A 61 -6.77 -1.50 27.48
C GLU A 61 -5.30 -1.16 27.72
N SER A 62 -4.66 -1.90 28.62
CA SER A 62 -3.24 -1.68 28.89
C SER A 62 -2.39 -2.14 27.71
N VAL A 63 -1.46 -1.29 27.29
CA VAL A 63 -0.43 -1.55 26.27
C VAL A 63 0.98 -1.55 26.85
N ARG A 64 1.11 -1.44 28.18
CA ARG A 64 2.41 -1.26 28.84
C ARG A 64 3.34 -2.43 28.51
N GLY A 65 4.46 -2.11 27.86
CA GLY A 65 5.48 -3.06 27.43
C GLY A 65 5.06 -3.97 26.26
N SER A 66 3.90 -3.75 25.63
CA SER A 66 3.45 -4.49 24.44
C SER A 66 4.12 -3.98 23.16
N ASP A 67 4.21 -4.83 22.13
CA ASP A 67 4.58 -4.43 20.78
C ASP A 67 3.31 -4.05 20.03
N VAL A 68 3.13 -2.74 19.83
CA VAL A 68 1.89 -2.15 19.32
C VAL A 68 2.03 -1.88 17.83
N TYR A 69 1.06 -2.37 17.05
CA TYR A 69 0.96 -2.17 15.62
C TYR A 69 -0.27 -1.31 15.33
N VAL A 70 -0.07 -0.08 14.85
CA VAL A 70 -1.15 0.85 14.54
C VAL A 70 -1.43 0.82 13.05
N VAL A 71 -2.55 0.21 12.66
CA VAL A 71 -2.97 0.08 11.25
C VAL A 71 -3.75 1.32 10.84
N GLN A 72 -3.15 2.14 9.98
CA GLN A 72 -3.79 3.31 9.41
C GLN A 72 -3.18 3.65 8.05
N SER A 73 -3.96 3.48 6.98
CA SER A 73 -3.64 4.08 5.69
C SER A 73 -3.88 5.59 5.74
N THR A 74 -2.96 6.38 5.22
CA THR A 74 -3.12 7.83 5.09
C THR A 74 -3.85 8.18 3.78
N SER A 75 -4.97 7.49 3.53
CA SER A 75 -5.88 7.70 2.41
C SER A 75 -6.91 8.80 2.71
N SER A 76 -7.79 9.12 1.75
CA SER A 76 -8.80 10.17 1.94
C SER A 76 -9.76 9.86 3.11
N PRO A 77 -10.07 10.83 4.00
CA PRO A 77 -9.51 12.19 4.08
C PRO A 77 -8.09 12.19 4.68
N VAL A 78 -7.09 12.54 3.85
CA VAL A 78 -5.67 12.28 4.12
C VAL A 78 -5.15 12.94 5.40
N ASN A 79 -5.40 14.24 5.58
CA ASN A 79 -4.91 14.98 6.74
C ASN A 79 -5.52 14.47 8.05
N ARG A 80 -6.78 14.06 8.00
CA ARG A 80 -7.46 13.52 9.17
C ARG A 80 -6.88 12.16 9.55
N ASN A 81 -6.78 11.25 8.58
CA ASN A 81 -6.23 9.92 8.83
C ASN A 81 -4.76 9.99 9.31
N LEU A 82 -3.99 10.94 8.77
CA LEU A 82 -2.64 11.24 9.25
C LEU A 82 -2.66 11.74 10.71
N MET A 83 -3.47 12.75 11.03
CA MET A 83 -3.55 13.24 12.41
C MET A 83 -4.05 12.18 13.40
N GLU A 84 -5.02 11.35 13.01
CA GLU A 84 -5.46 10.20 13.82
C GLU A 84 -4.29 9.26 14.11
N LEU A 85 -3.47 8.90 13.10
CA LEU A 85 -2.28 8.07 13.29
C LEU A 85 -1.29 8.71 14.28
N LEU A 86 -0.96 9.99 14.08
CA LEU A 86 0.00 10.71 14.93
C LEU A 86 -0.48 10.76 16.40
N ILE A 87 -1.76 11.07 16.63
CA ILE A 87 -2.34 11.14 17.98
C ILE A 87 -2.42 9.75 18.62
N MET A 88 -2.77 8.72 17.85
CA MET A 88 -2.76 7.34 18.35
C MET A 88 -1.35 6.91 18.80
N MET A 89 -0.31 7.19 18.00
CA MET A 89 1.07 6.85 18.36
C MET A 89 1.54 7.60 19.60
N ASP A 90 1.25 8.91 19.72
CA ASP A 90 1.56 9.67 20.94
C ASP A 90 0.84 9.06 22.17
N ALA A 91 -0.42 8.66 22.03
CA ALA A 91 -1.17 8.00 23.10
C ALA A 91 -0.53 6.66 23.54
N PHE A 92 -0.11 5.81 22.59
CA PHE A 92 0.59 4.56 22.92
C PHE A 92 1.95 4.80 23.58
N ARG A 93 2.70 5.80 23.12
CA ARG A 93 3.99 6.20 23.70
C ARG A 93 3.82 6.63 25.15
N ARG A 94 2.84 7.51 25.43
CA ARG A 94 2.53 7.96 26.80
C ARG A 94 1.97 6.84 27.67
N ALA A 95 1.27 5.87 27.09
CA ALA A 95 0.82 4.66 27.76
C ALA A 95 1.93 3.61 28.00
N SER A 96 3.19 3.97 27.69
CA SER A 96 4.37 3.11 27.89
C SER A 96 4.34 1.81 27.08
N ALA A 97 3.85 1.87 25.84
CA ALA A 97 4.09 0.79 24.87
C ALA A 97 5.59 0.47 24.79
N GLY A 98 5.92 -0.82 24.62
CA GLY A 98 7.32 -1.25 24.54
C GLY A 98 7.96 -0.88 23.20
N ARG A 99 7.19 -1.05 22.12
CA ARG A 99 7.55 -0.67 20.75
C ARG A 99 6.29 -0.31 19.97
N ILE A 100 6.38 0.66 19.06
CA ILE A 100 5.28 1.15 18.24
C ILE A 100 5.66 1.04 16.77
N THR A 101 4.98 0.15 16.04
CA THR A 101 5.11 0.02 14.59
C THR A 101 3.93 0.71 13.91
N ALA A 102 4.20 1.70 13.06
CA ALA A 102 3.19 2.30 12.20
C ALA A 102 2.96 1.39 10.98
N VAL A 103 1.81 0.73 10.93
CA VAL A 103 1.40 -0.07 9.77
C VAL A 103 0.58 0.82 8.84
N ILE A 104 1.16 1.22 7.72
CA ILE A 104 0.61 2.19 6.77
C ILE A 104 0.44 1.50 5.41
N PRO A 105 -0.63 0.71 5.19
CA PRO A 105 -0.81 -0.05 3.94
C PRO A 105 -0.81 0.83 2.69
N TYR A 106 -1.32 2.06 2.78
CA TYR A 106 -1.17 3.09 1.76
C TYR A 106 -0.58 4.36 2.37
N TYR A 107 0.59 4.78 1.88
CA TYR A 107 1.28 5.99 2.28
C TYR A 107 0.87 7.19 1.42
N GLY A 108 -0.09 7.98 1.93
CA GLY A 108 -0.47 9.27 1.35
C GLY A 108 0.70 10.24 1.27
N TYR A 109 0.58 11.25 0.41
CA TYR A 109 1.66 12.20 0.07
C TYR A 109 2.91 11.60 -0.61
N ALA A 110 2.98 10.28 -0.84
CA ALA A 110 4.12 9.64 -1.51
C ALA A 110 4.49 10.23 -2.89
N ARG A 111 3.53 10.83 -3.60
CA ARG A 111 3.77 11.51 -4.89
C ARG A 111 4.51 12.85 -4.77
N GLN A 112 4.71 13.35 -3.55
CA GLN A 112 5.43 14.59 -3.24
C GLN A 112 6.76 14.24 -2.55
N ASP A 113 7.55 13.38 -3.19
CA ASP A 113 8.82 12.81 -2.77
C ASP A 113 10.05 13.65 -3.18
N ARG A 114 9.87 14.62 -4.07
CA ARG A 114 10.92 15.51 -4.53
C ARG A 114 10.39 16.88 -4.89
N LYS A 115 11.29 17.86 -4.97
CA LYS A 115 10.96 19.20 -5.50
C LYS A 115 10.85 19.11 -7.02
N SER A 116 9.63 19.15 -7.54
CA SER A 116 9.39 19.19 -8.99
C SER A 116 9.62 20.60 -9.57
N ARG A 117 9.38 21.63 -8.76
CA ARG A 117 9.65 23.03 -9.07
C ARG A 117 10.38 23.72 -7.91
N ALA A 118 10.93 24.90 -8.20
CA ALA A 118 11.51 25.73 -7.16
C ALA A 118 10.45 26.05 -6.10
N ARG A 119 10.83 25.89 -4.82
CA ARG A 119 10.01 26.18 -3.62
C ARG A 119 8.85 25.20 -3.35
N ASP A 120 8.76 24.08 -4.08
CA ASP A 120 7.87 22.98 -3.70
C ASP A 120 8.33 22.36 -2.36
N PRO A 121 7.40 21.86 -1.51
CA PRO A 121 7.74 21.03 -0.37
C PRO A 121 8.11 19.60 -0.81
N ILE A 122 8.76 18.86 0.09
CA ILE A 122 8.88 17.40 0.00
C ILE A 122 7.97 16.82 1.09
N THR A 123 6.67 16.79 0.81
CA THR A 123 5.66 16.47 1.84
C THR A 123 5.77 15.03 2.33
N ALA A 124 6.22 14.08 1.48
CA ALA A 124 6.51 12.72 1.93
C ALA A 124 7.58 12.68 3.04
N LYS A 125 8.63 13.52 2.92
CA LYS A 125 9.66 13.65 3.96
C LYS A 125 9.11 14.29 5.23
N LEU A 126 8.32 15.36 5.10
CA LEU A 126 7.65 15.98 6.24
C LEU A 126 6.77 14.98 7.01
N VAL A 127 5.99 14.16 6.30
CA VAL A 127 5.12 13.15 6.90
C VAL A 127 5.95 12.06 7.59
N ALA A 128 7.08 11.64 7.01
CA ALA A 128 8.01 10.72 7.66
C ALA A 128 8.54 11.29 8.98
N ASP A 129 8.95 12.56 8.99
CA ASP A 129 9.44 13.26 10.19
C ASP A 129 8.37 13.32 11.28
N LEU A 130 7.12 13.62 10.91
CA LEU A 130 6.00 13.67 11.86
C LEU A 130 5.71 12.29 12.46
N ILE A 131 5.72 11.22 11.65
CA ILE A 131 5.47 9.85 12.12
C ILE A 131 6.53 9.40 13.12
N VAL A 132 7.81 9.64 12.81
CA VAL A 132 8.93 9.32 13.72
C VAL A 132 8.84 10.17 14.99
N THR A 133 8.59 11.47 14.85
CA THR A 133 8.48 12.39 16.00
C THR A 133 7.35 12.00 16.96
N ALA A 134 6.20 11.58 16.43
CA ALA A 134 5.06 11.12 17.21
C ALA A 134 5.36 9.81 17.98
N GLY A 135 6.38 9.05 17.59
CA GLY A 135 6.90 7.93 18.36
C GLY A 135 6.87 6.59 17.64
N ALA A 136 6.84 6.56 16.31
CA ALA A 136 7.02 5.30 15.57
C ALA A 136 8.48 4.83 15.71
N ASP A 137 8.67 3.59 16.16
CA ASP A 137 9.97 2.90 16.21
C ASP A 137 10.29 2.14 14.91
N ARG A 138 9.27 1.91 14.09
CA ARG A 138 9.32 1.18 12.82
C ARG A 138 8.13 1.55 11.95
N VAL A 139 8.28 1.43 10.63
CA VAL A 139 7.19 1.54 9.66
C VAL A 139 7.06 0.25 8.86
N LEU A 140 5.84 -0.25 8.74
CA LEU A 140 5.46 -1.32 7.80
C LEU A 140 4.51 -0.73 6.77
N THR A 141 4.89 -0.72 5.50
CA THR A 141 4.08 -0.11 4.42
C THR A 141 4.08 -1.00 3.18
N MET A 142 3.30 -0.67 2.17
CA MET A 142 3.23 -1.44 0.92
C MET A 142 3.30 -0.51 -0.29
N ASP A 143 4.09 -0.89 -1.29
CA ASP A 143 4.20 -0.23 -2.61
C ASP A 143 4.27 1.29 -2.57
N LEU A 144 5.27 1.81 -1.86
CA LEU A 144 5.64 3.22 -1.91
C LEU A 144 5.78 3.68 -3.37
N HIS A 145 5.23 4.86 -3.66
CA HIS A 145 5.28 5.46 -5.00
C HIS A 145 6.72 5.55 -5.53
N ALA A 146 7.65 5.92 -4.65
CA ALA A 146 9.08 5.91 -4.87
C ALA A 146 9.76 5.10 -3.76
N SER A 147 10.58 4.10 -4.13
CA SER A 147 11.28 3.25 -3.17
C SER A 147 12.27 4.02 -2.29
N GLN A 148 12.75 5.18 -2.76
CA GLN A 148 13.63 6.09 -2.03
C GLN A 148 12.99 6.70 -0.79
N ILE A 149 11.65 6.70 -0.68
CA ILE A 149 10.94 7.17 0.52
C ILE A 149 11.38 6.39 1.77
N GLN A 150 11.87 5.15 1.64
CA GLN A 150 12.48 4.43 2.75
C GLN A 150 13.62 5.22 3.41
N GLY A 151 14.42 5.94 2.63
CA GLY A 151 15.50 6.80 3.11
C GLY A 151 15.05 8.12 3.73
N PHE A 152 13.74 8.39 3.81
CA PHE A 152 13.20 9.55 4.54
C PHE A 152 12.99 9.26 6.04
N PHE A 153 12.99 7.97 6.42
CA PHE A 153 12.85 7.53 7.79
C PHE A 153 14.21 7.18 8.38
N ASP A 154 14.47 7.65 9.59
CA ASP A 154 15.65 7.25 10.38
C ASP A 154 15.40 5.93 11.15
N VAL A 155 14.16 5.46 11.18
CA VAL A 155 13.74 4.18 11.75
C VAL A 155 13.62 3.11 10.67
N PRO A 156 13.71 1.80 11.01
CA PRO A 156 13.52 0.73 10.04
C PRO A 156 12.19 0.83 9.30
N VAL A 157 12.24 0.63 7.98
CA VAL A 157 11.06 0.56 7.10
C VAL A 157 11.01 -0.80 6.44
N ASP A 158 9.97 -1.56 6.75
CA ASP A 158 9.62 -2.78 6.03
C ASP A 158 8.68 -2.40 4.87
N HIS A 159 9.26 -2.28 3.67
CA HIS A 159 8.54 -1.93 2.45
C HIS A 159 8.04 -3.18 1.73
N MET A 160 6.75 -3.46 1.87
CA MET A 160 6.10 -4.61 1.27
C MET A 160 5.75 -4.37 -0.20
N TYR A 161 5.65 -5.44 -0.99
CA TYR A 161 5.21 -5.38 -2.38
C TYR A 161 3.89 -6.12 -2.55
N GLY A 162 2.98 -5.55 -3.34
CA GLY A 162 1.70 -6.14 -3.71
C GLY A 162 1.80 -7.13 -4.87
N ALA A 163 2.89 -7.07 -5.66
CA ALA A 163 3.10 -7.97 -6.79
C ALA A 163 2.98 -9.47 -6.43
N PRO A 164 3.57 -9.99 -5.32
CA PRO A 164 3.38 -11.38 -4.90
C PRO A 164 1.92 -11.79 -4.61
N ILE A 165 1.01 -10.84 -4.39
CA ILE A 165 -0.43 -11.11 -4.20
C ILE A 165 -1.17 -11.05 -5.55
N LEU A 166 -0.78 -10.11 -6.39
CA LEU A 166 -1.41 -9.86 -7.69
C LEU A 166 -0.99 -10.90 -8.74
N THR A 167 0.29 -11.28 -8.83
CA THR A 167 0.77 -12.19 -9.88
C THR A 167 0.12 -13.57 -9.80
N PRO A 168 -0.10 -14.23 -8.64
CA PRO A 168 -0.80 -15.51 -8.60
C PRO A 168 -2.28 -15.43 -8.99
N TYR A 169 -2.91 -14.25 -8.84
CA TYR A 169 -4.27 -14.03 -9.33
C TYR A 169 -4.30 -14.06 -10.86
N PHE A 170 -3.40 -13.33 -11.51
CA PHE A 170 -3.31 -13.32 -12.98
C PHE A 170 -2.81 -14.66 -13.52
N ALA A 171 -1.76 -15.24 -12.93
CA ALA A 171 -1.23 -16.54 -13.35
C ALA A 171 -2.32 -17.63 -13.40
N ARG A 172 -3.16 -17.75 -12.36
CA ARG A 172 -4.30 -18.70 -12.36
C ARG A 172 -5.38 -18.36 -13.39
N LYS A 173 -5.64 -17.07 -13.61
CA LYS A 173 -6.63 -16.62 -14.59
C LYS A 173 -6.16 -16.83 -16.04
N THR A 174 -4.84 -16.78 -16.26
CA THR A 174 -4.20 -16.88 -17.58
C THR A 174 -3.49 -18.20 -17.83
N GLU A 175 -3.48 -19.13 -16.86
CA GLU A 175 -2.82 -20.44 -16.91
C GLU A 175 -3.08 -21.22 -18.22
N PRO A 176 -4.30 -21.19 -18.81
CA PRO A 176 -4.55 -21.91 -20.07
C PRO A 176 -3.98 -21.24 -21.33
N TYR A 177 -3.54 -19.98 -21.25
CA TYR A 177 -3.14 -19.14 -22.41
C TYR A 177 -1.93 -18.24 -22.12
N HIS A 178 -1.02 -18.72 -21.28
CA HIS A 178 0.14 -17.97 -20.79
C HIS A 178 0.95 -17.31 -21.91
N ASP A 179 1.16 -18.02 -23.03
CA ASP A 179 1.87 -17.54 -24.21
C ASP A 179 1.24 -16.29 -24.87
N ASN A 180 -0.04 -16.01 -24.61
CA ASN A 180 -0.80 -14.91 -25.20
C ASN A 180 -0.96 -13.69 -24.28
N VAL A 181 -0.28 -13.65 -23.14
CA VAL A 181 -0.38 -12.53 -22.19
C VAL A 181 0.69 -11.48 -22.49
N THR A 182 0.39 -10.20 -22.25
CA THR A 182 1.41 -9.14 -22.21
C THR A 182 1.13 -8.18 -21.07
N VAL A 183 2.17 -7.90 -20.29
CA VAL A 183 2.13 -6.88 -19.25
C VAL A 183 2.42 -5.53 -19.87
N VAL A 184 1.63 -4.52 -19.54
CA VAL A 184 1.78 -3.16 -20.05
C VAL A 184 2.05 -2.19 -18.92
N SER A 185 3.08 -1.37 -19.10
CA SER A 185 3.26 -0.17 -18.29
C SER A 185 2.42 0.99 -18.83
N PRO A 186 1.58 1.65 -18.00
CA PRO A 186 0.69 2.73 -18.45
C PRO A 186 1.42 4.04 -18.77
N ASP A 187 2.66 4.20 -18.29
CA ASP A 187 3.54 5.32 -18.58
C ASP A 187 5.02 4.94 -18.37
N LEU A 188 5.94 5.90 -18.56
CA LEU A 188 7.37 5.66 -18.42
C LEU A 188 7.82 5.48 -16.96
N GLY A 189 7.10 6.04 -15.99
CA GLY A 189 7.44 5.99 -14.57
C GLY A 189 7.22 4.60 -13.97
N SER A 190 6.23 3.87 -14.47
CA SER A 190 5.85 2.55 -13.96
C SER A 190 6.56 1.38 -14.67
N VAL A 191 7.50 1.64 -15.58
CA VAL A 191 8.16 0.61 -16.41
C VAL A 191 8.93 -0.41 -15.56
N ALA A 192 9.67 0.04 -14.55
CA ALA A 192 10.43 -0.87 -13.68
C ALA A 192 9.51 -1.85 -12.93
N ARG A 193 8.36 -1.36 -12.46
CA ARG A 193 7.34 -2.17 -11.79
C ARG A 193 6.67 -3.16 -12.74
N ALA A 194 6.25 -2.69 -13.91
CA ALA A 194 5.65 -3.53 -14.93
C ALA A 194 6.63 -4.60 -15.42
N ARG A 195 7.92 -4.28 -15.56
CA ARG A 195 8.98 -5.24 -15.89
C ARG A 195 9.09 -6.34 -14.83
N ALA A 196 9.22 -5.98 -13.55
CA ALA A 196 9.31 -6.97 -12.47
C ALA A 196 8.07 -7.86 -12.39
N PHE A 197 6.89 -7.31 -12.68
CA PHE A 197 5.64 -8.06 -12.77
C PHE A 197 5.64 -9.03 -13.95
N ALA A 198 6.11 -8.59 -15.12
CA ALA A 198 6.24 -9.39 -16.33
C ALA A 198 7.25 -10.54 -16.15
N GLU A 199 8.39 -10.28 -15.50
CA GLU A 199 9.42 -11.30 -15.19
C GLU A 199 8.88 -12.36 -14.23
N ARG A 200 8.10 -11.99 -13.20
CA ARG A 200 7.44 -12.95 -12.30
C ARG A 200 6.40 -13.82 -13.00
N LEU A 201 5.73 -13.26 -13.99
CA LEU A 201 4.79 -13.99 -14.81
C LEU A 201 5.46 -14.70 -15.98
N ASP A 202 6.74 -14.49 -16.28
CA ASP A 202 7.42 -14.96 -17.49
C ASP A 202 6.69 -14.58 -18.79
N VAL A 203 6.27 -13.31 -18.93
CA VAL A 203 5.54 -12.80 -20.10
C VAL A 203 6.20 -11.55 -20.69
N PRO A 204 5.94 -11.20 -21.97
CA PRO A 204 6.44 -9.98 -22.56
C PRO A 204 5.96 -8.69 -21.86
N LEU A 205 6.79 -7.64 -21.97
CA LEU A 205 6.49 -6.28 -21.54
C LEU A 205 6.21 -5.39 -22.76
N ALA A 206 5.16 -4.58 -22.67
CA ALA A 206 4.91 -3.44 -23.54
C ALA A 206 4.77 -2.14 -22.72
N ILE A 207 4.95 -0.99 -23.36
CA ILE A 207 5.01 0.32 -22.71
C ILE A 207 4.15 1.31 -23.48
N VAL A 208 3.34 2.07 -22.76
CA VAL A 208 2.61 3.21 -23.30
C VAL A 208 3.47 4.47 -23.18
N ASP A 209 4.03 4.92 -24.30
CA ASP A 209 4.71 6.21 -24.43
C ASP A 209 3.69 7.31 -24.76
N LYS A 210 3.30 8.04 -23.72
CA LYS A 210 2.40 9.18 -23.81
C LYS A 210 3.18 10.44 -24.15
N ARG A 211 3.01 10.94 -25.38
CA ARG A 211 3.59 12.23 -25.79
C ARG A 211 2.52 13.31 -25.81
N ARG A 212 2.85 14.46 -25.20
CA ARG A 212 2.09 15.71 -25.36
C ARG A 212 2.88 16.65 -26.26
N PRO A 213 2.52 16.79 -27.55
CA PRO A 213 3.24 17.67 -28.45
C PRO A 213 3.13 19.15 -28.03
N ARG A 214 1.98 19.57 -27.46
CA ARG A 214 1.73 20.92 -26.91
C ARG A 214 0.66 20.88 -25.82
N ALA A 215 0.58 21.93 -25.00
CA ALA A 215 -0.60 22.17 -24.16
C ALA A 215 -1.85 22.32 -25.05
N ASN A 216 -2.93 21.60 -24.74
CA ASN A 216 -4.22 21.56 -25.46
C ASN A 216 -4.29 20.76 -26.77
N VAL A 217 -3.27 19.96 -27.12
CA VAL A 217 -3.36 18.97 -28.21
C VAL A 217 -3.69 17.59 -27.64
N SER A 218 -4.59 16.85 -28.31
CA SER A 218 -4.96 15.49 -27.93
C SER A 218 -3.73 14.60 -27.74
N GLU A 219 -3.75 13.78 -26.69
CA GLU A 219 -2.61 12.94 -26.31
C GLU A 219 -2.36 11.89 -27.38
N VAL A 220 -1.14 11.82 -27.93
CA VAL A 220 -0.75 10.73 -28.82
C VAL A 220 -0.19 9.61 -27.95
N MET A 221 -0.87 8.47 -27.98
CA MET A 221 -0.49 7.27 -27.23
C MET A 221 0.25 6.33 -28.18
N ASN A 222 1.57 6.23 -28.03
CA ASN A 222 2.34 5.21 -28.74
C ASN A 222 2.51 3.99 -27.84
N ILE A 223 2.31 2.79 -28.39
CA ILE A 223 2.55 1.52 -27.69
C ILE A 223 3.83 0.93 -28.27
N ILE A 224 4.79 0.64 -27.39
CA ILE A 224 6.06 -0.01 -27.70
C ILE A 224 5.98 -1.43 -27.17
N GLY A 225 6.02 -2.43 -28.06
CA GLY A 225 5.79 -3.84 -27.74
C GLY A 225 4.51 -4.38 -28.39
N GLU A 226 4.33 -5.70 -28.35
CA GLU A 226 3.22 -6.39 -29.02
C GLU A 226 1.99 -6.49 -28.11
N VAL A 227 0.83 -6.14 -28.63
CA VAL A 227 -0.46 -6.20 -27.90
C VAL A 227 -1.61 -6.74 -28.76
N GLU A 228 -1.42 -6.88 -30.08
CA GLU A 228 -2.46 -7.33 -31.01
C GLU A 228 -2.78 -8.82 -30.78
N GLY A 229 -4.07 -9.14 -30.63
CA GLY A 229 -4.54 -10.50 -30.33
C GLY A 229 -4.23 -11.01 -28.91
N ARG A 230 -3.51 -10.22 -28.09
CA ARG A 230 -3.04 -10.61 -26.76
C ARG A 230 -4.02 -10.24 -25.64
N ASP A 231 -3.95 -10.99 -24.56
CA ASP A 231 -4.61 -10.67 -23.29
C ASP A 231 -3.68 -9.74 -22.50
N VAL A 232 -4.10 -8.50 -22.25
CA VAL A 232 -3.24 -7.45 -21.70
C VAL A 232 -3.52 -7.20 -20.22
N VAL A 233 -2.45 -7.07 -19.42
CA VAL A 233 -2.50 -6.67 -18.01
C VAL A 233 -1.75 -5.36 -17.83
N ILE A 234 -2.46 -4.26 -17.60
CA ILE A 234 -1.84 -2.97 -17.25
C ILE A 234 -1.47 -2.99 -15.76
N VAL A 235 -0.22 -2.67 -15.42
CA VAL A 235 0.27 -2.73 -14.04
C VAL A 235 0.72 -1.34 -13.59
N ASP A 236 0.20 -0.88 -12.45
CA ASP A 236 0.61 0.37 -11.82
C ASP A 236 0.72 0.25 -10.29
N ASP A 237 1.26 1.26 -9.61
CA ASP A 237 1.29 1.30 -8.14
C ASP A 237 -0.09 1.64 -7.56
N MET A 238 -0.78 2.60 -8.18
CA MET A 238 -2.07 3.10 -7.70
C MET A 238 -2.95 3.65 -8.82
N ILE A 239 -4.26 3.56 -8.63
CA ILE A 239 -5.26 4.15 -9.52
C ILE A 239 -5.99 5.27 -8.79
N ASP A 240 -5.76 6.51 -9.23
CA ASP A 240 -6.36 7.71 -8.63
C ASP A 240 -7.60 8.19 -9.39
N THR A 241 -7.45 9.03 -10.41
CA THR A 241 -8.60 9.48 -11.22
C THR A 241 -8.95 8.54 -12.37
N ALA A 242 -8.22 7.43 -12.51
CA ALA A 242 -8.29 6.43 -13.59
C ALA A 242 -8.11 6.96 -15.03
N GLY A 243 -7.75 8.23 -15.23
CA GLY A 243 -7.63 8.83 -16.57
C GLY A 243 -6.54 8.19 -17.43
N THR A 244 -5.31 8.11 -16.92
CA THR A 244 -4.19 7.46 -17.62
C THR A 244 -4.52 6.01 -17.93
N LEU A 245 -5.04 5.28 -16.95
CA LEU A 245 -5.40 3.87 -17.09
C LEU A 245 -6.45 3.63 -18.19
N CYS A 246 -7.56 4.39 -18.17
CA CYS A 246 -8.64 4.22 -19.14
C CYS A 246 -8.20 4.62 -20.56
N ASN A 247 -7.39 5.68 -20.69
CA ASN A 247 -6.83 6.09 -21.99
C ASN A 247 -5.86 5.03 -22.54
N ALA A 248 -4.99 4.47 -21.68
CA ALA A 248 -4.11 3.37 -22.05
C ALA A 248 -4.94 2.16 -22.51
N ALA A 249 -5.97 1.78 -21.76
CA ALA A 249 -6.84 0.67 -22.12
C ALA A 249 -7.55 0.87 -23.48
N GLY A 250 -8.06 2.07 -23.74
CA GLY A 250 -8.65 2.41 -25.04
C GLY A 250 -7.64 2.31 -26.19
N ALA A 251 -6.43 2.84 -26.00
CA ALA A 251 -5.37 2.76 -27.02
C ALA A 251 -4.91 1.32 -27.29
N ILE A 252 -4.77 0.51 -26.24
CA ILE A 252 -4.41 -0.91 -26.32
C ILE A 252 -5.50 -1.69 -27.07
N LYS A 253 -6.78 -1.45 -26.72
CA LYS A 253 -7.91 -2.09 -27.39
C LYS A 253 -8.00 -1.71 -28.87
N ALA A 254 -7.75 -0.44 -29.20
CA ALA A 254 -7.71 0.04 -30.58
C ALA A 254 -6.57 -0.57 -31.42
N ARG A 255 -5.50 -1.06 -30.77
CA ARG A 255 -4.42 -1.83 -31.42
C ARG A 255 -4.70 -3.34 -31.50
N GLY A 256 -5.94 -3.76 -31.27
CA GLY A 256 -6.36 -5.15 -31.50
C GLY A 256 -6.16 -6.10 -30.31
N ALA A 257 -5.93 -5.59 -29.09
CA ALA A 257 -5.84 -6.45 -27.91
C ALA A 257 -7.14 -7.21 -27.66
N LYS A 258 -7.01 -8.51 -27.36
CA LYS A 258 -8.14 -9.43 -27.13
C LYS A 258 -8.89 -9.09 -25.85
N SER A 259 -8.18 -8.82 -24.76
CA SER A 259 -8.72 -8.29 -23.49
C SER A 259 -7.76 -7.28 -22.89
N VAL A 260 -8.27 -6.39 -22.05
CA VAL A 260 -7.49 -5.40 -21.31
C VAL A 260 -7.96 -5.39 -19.86
N THR A 261 -7.14 -5.95 -18.99
CA THR A 261 -7.31 -5.88 -17.54
C THR A 261 -6.26 -4.94 -16.95
N ALA A 262 -6.51 -4.47 -15.74
CA ALA A 262 -5.56 -3.66 -15.01
C ALA A 262 -5.41 -4.15 -13.58
N CYS A 263 -4.26 -3.90 -12.98
CA CYS A 263 -4.08 -4.04 -11.55
C CYS A 263 -3.22 -2.93 -10.95
N ALA A 264 -3.50 -2.65 -9.68
CA ALA A 264 -2.69 -1.75 -8.87
C ALA A 264 -2.81 -2.11 -7.40
N THR A 265 -1.80 -1.76 -6.61
CA THR A 265 -1.81 -2.01 -5.17
C THR A 265 -2.79 -1.08 -4.47
N HIS A 266 -2.89 0.19 -4.88
CA HIS A 266 -3.73 1.16 -4.19
C HIS A 266 -4.89 1.69 -5.04
N GLY A 267 -6.11 1.40 -4.62
CA GLY A 267 -7.33 1.97 -5.19
C GLY A 267 -7.69 3.33 -4.60
N VAL A 268 -6.98 4.40 -4.97
CA VAL A 268 -7.30 5.77 -4.50
C VAL A 268 -8.67 6.22 -5.03
N LEU A 269 -8.95 5.94 -6.30
CA LEU A 269 -10.26 6.06 -6.96
C LEU A 269 -10.99 7.38 -6.65
N SER A 270 -10.31 8.52 -6.88
CA SER A 270 -10.85 9.84 -6.59
C SER A 270 -11.61 10.44 -7.77
N GLY A 271 -12.51 11.38 -7.48
CA GLY A 271 -13.28 12.11 -8.48
C GLY A 271 -14.02 11.18 -9.46
N PRO A 272 -13.80 11.30 -10.78
CA PRO A 272 -14.56 10.57 -11.79
C PRO A 272 -14.10 9.11 -12.00
N ALA A 273 -13.20 8.58 -11.17
CA ALA A 273 -12.55 7.28 -11.39
C ALA A 273 -13.53 6.13 -11.64
N ILE A 274 -14.58 6.02 -10.82
CA ILE A 274 -15.56 4.93 -10.92
C ILE A 274 -16.34 5.00 -12.25
N GLY A 275 -16.78 6.21 -12.64
CA GLY A 275 -17.46 6.40 -13.92
C GLY A 275 -16.55 6.07 -15.09
N ARG A 276 -15.29 6.55 -15.06
CA ARG A 276 -14.30 6.25 -16.10
C ARG A 276 -14.03 4.76 -16.24
N ILE A 277 -13.82 4.04 -15.14
CA ILE A 277 -13.58 2.58 -15.19
C ILE A 277 -14.80 1.86 -15.77
N ARG A 278 -16.01 2.20 -15.30
CA ARG A 278 -17.26 1.61 -15.79
C ARG A 278 -17.38 1.74 -17.31
N ASP A 279 -17.16 2.95 -17.83
CA ASP A 279 -17.37 3.28 -19.24
C ASP A 279 -16.15 2.97 -20.13
N SER A 280 -15.04 2.52 -19.55
CA SER A 280 -13.79 2.24 -20.29
C SER A 280 -13.79 0.88 -20.99
N ALA A 281 -12.76 0.69 -21.84
CA ALA A 281 -12.44 -0.58 -22.48
C ALA A 281 -11.81 -1.63 -21.54
N LEU A 282 -11.72 -1.37 -20.23
CA LEU A 282 -11.23 -2.34 -19.26
C LEU A 282 -12.27 -3.44 -19.02
N ASP A 283 -11.80 -4.69 -19.06
CA ASP A 283 -12.58 -5.88 -18.70
C ASP A 283 -12.66 -6.05 -17.17
N GLU A 284 -11.55 -5.79 -16.46
CA GLU A 284 -11.46 -5.89 -15.00
C GLU A 284 -10.33 -5.01 -14.45
N VAL A 285 -10.51 -4.52 -13.23
CA VAL A 285 -9.51 -3.81 -12.44
C VAL A 285 -9.33 -4.53 -11.10
N VAL A 286 -8.14 -5.06 -10.87
CA VAL A 286 -7.78 -5.78 -9.64
C VAL A 286 -7.00 -4.86 -8.71
N LEU A 287 -7.52 -4.66 -7.51
CA LEU A 287 -6.94 -3.81 -6.47
C LEU A 287 -6.60 -4.63 -5.23
N LEU A 288 -5.69 -4.10 -4.42
CA LEU A 288 -5.48 -4.61 -3.07
C LEU A 288 -6.26 -3.76 -2.05
N ASP A 289 -6.72 -4.37 -0.96
CA ASP A 289 -7.49 -3.71 0.11
C ASP A 289 -6.65 -2.79 1.02
N THR A 290 -5.53 -2.25 0.53
CA THR A 290 -4.70 -1.25 1.21
C THR A 290 -5.45 0.06 1.50
N ILE A 291 -6.45 0.38 0.68
CA ILE A 291 -7.42 1.46 0.90
C ILE A 291 -8.81 0.82 0.95
N ALA A 292 -9.59 1.13 1.99
CA ALA A 292 -10.96 0.64 2.11
C ALA A 292 -11.80 1.10 0.91
N LEU A 293 -12.46 0.16 0.23
CA LEU A 293 -13.34 0.45 -0.90
C LEU A 293 -14.79 0.56 -0.40
N PRO A 294 -15.36 1.78 -0.29
CA PRO A 294 -16.70 1.95 0.23
C PRO A 294 -17.75 1.40 -0.76
N PRO A 295 -18.94 0.98 -0.29
CA PRO A 295 -19.92 0.28 -1.11
C PRO A 295 -20.30 1.00 -2.40
N GLU A 296 -20.40 2.33 -2.40
CA GLU A 296 -20.75 3.14 -3.57
C GLU A 296 -19.68 3.15 -4.68
N LYS A 297 -18.45 2.73 -4.34
CA LYS A 297 -17.36 2.56 -5.30
C LYS A 297 -17.18 1.12 -5.77
N GLN A 298 -17.95 0.18 -5.22
CA GLN A 298 -17.93 -1.21 -5.65
C GLN A 298 -18.75 -1.35 -6.93
N ILE A 299 -18.05 -1.61 -8.03
CA ILE A 299 -18.65 -1.88 -9.34
C ILE A 299 -18.19 -3.25 -9.82
N GLU A 300 -18.94 -3.86 -10.73
CA GLU A 300 -18.68 -5.21 -11.25
C GLU A 300 -17.25 -5.38 -11.81
N LYS A 301 -16.72 -4.35 -12.46
CA LYS A 301 -15.35 -4.35 -13.01
C LYS A 301 -14.25 -4.32 -11.95
N ILE A 302 -14.53 -4.07 -10.67
CA ILE A 302 -13.51 -3.96 -9.63
C ILE A 302 -13.48 -5.24 -8.78
N LYS A 303 -12.33 -5.91 -8.77
CA LYS A 303 -12.03 -7.01 -7.87
C LYS A 303 -11.03 -6.53 -6.81
N VAL A 304 -11.29 -6.83 -5.54
CA VAL A 304 -10.36 -6.53 -4.44
C VAL A 304 -9.80 -7.82 -3.87
N LEU A 305 -8.47 -7.88 -3.69
CA LEU A 305 -7.76 -8.96 -3.01
C LEU A 305 -7.22 -8.46 -1.67
N SER A 306 -7.17 -9.34 -0.67
CA SER A 306 -6.72 -8.94 0.66
C SER A 306 -5.21 -9.00 0.84
N VAL A 307 -4.65 -7.97 1.47
CA VAL A 307 -3.26 -7.93 1.95
C VAL A 307 -3.11 -8.39 3.40
N ALA A 308 -4.22 -8.65 4.09
CA ALA A 308 -4.22 -9.02 5.50
C ALA A 308 -3.28 -10.19 5.82
N PRO A 309 -3.26 -11.31 5.05
CA PRO A 309 -2.36 -12.43 5.37
C PRO A 309 -0.88 -12.06 5.28
N VAL A 310 -0.50 -11.28 4.27
CA VAL A 310 0.91 -10.88 4.05
C VAL A 310 1.35 -9.86 5.11
N LEU A 311 0.50 -8.90 5.46
CA LEU A 311 0.80 -7.94 6.52
C LEU A 311 0.83 -8.60 7.90
N ALA A 312 -0.08 -9.53 8.18
CA ALA A 312 -0.07 -10.31 9.42
C ALA A 312 1.19 -11.15 9.55
N GLU A 313 1.61 -11.85 8.50
CA GLU A 313 2.86 -12.61 8.50
C GLU A 313 4.09 -11.69 8.68
N ALA A 314 4.09 -10.48 8.08
CA ALA A 314 5.14 -9.50 8.32
C ALA A 314 5.18 -9.07 9.81
N VAL A 315 4.03 -8.79 10.43
CA VAL A 315 3.91 -8.50 11.87
C VAL A 315 4.46 -9.65 12.72
N ALA A 316 4.08 -10.90 12.42
CA ALA A 316 4.58 -12.08 13.14
C ALA A 316 6.10 -12.22 13.05
N ARG A 317 6.68 -11.93 11.87
CA ARG A 317 8.13 -11.98 11.65
C ARG A 317 8.87 -10.85 12.35
N ILE A 318 8.36 -9.62 12.29
CA ILE A 318 8.92 -8.46 12.99
C ILE A 318 8.90 -8.68 14.51
N TYR A 319 7.82 -9.28 15.04
CA TYR A 319 7.74 -9.62 16.46
C TYR A 319 8.71 -10.73 16.87
N SER A 320 8.94 -11.72 16.00
CA SER A 320 9.81 -12.89 16.28
C SER A 320 11.24 -12.75 15.74
N ASP A 321 11.65 -11.54 15.35
CA ASP A 321 12.95 -11.21 14.77
C ASP A 321 13.35 -12.12 13.57
N LYS A 322 12.36 -12.55 12.79
CA LYS A 322 12.57 -13.37 11.59
C LYS A 322 12.72 -12.49 10.34
N PRO A 323 13.45 -12.94 9.31
CA PRO A 323 13.57 -12.20 8.07
C PRO A 323 12.21 -11.98 7.40
N VAL A 324 11.85 -10.72 7.16
CA VAL A 324 10.67 -10.31 6.37
C VAL A 324 10.94 -10.50 4.87
N SER A 325 12.21 -10.48 4.45
CA SER A 325 12.62 -10.51 3.05
C SER A 325 12.13 -11.72 2.25
N THR A 326 11.85 -12.84 2.91
CA THR A 326 11.34 -14.05 2.23
C THR A 326 9.90 -13.89 1.74
N LEU A 327 9.16 -12.88 2.20
CA LEU A 327 7.81 -12.57 1.72
C LEU A 327 7.83 -11.93 0.32
N PHE A 328 9.01 -11.56 -0.17
CA PHE A 328 9.20 -10.91 -1.46
C PHE A 328 9.58 -11.85 -2.59
N VAL A 329 9.83 -13.13 -2.30
CA VAL A 329 10.26 -14.10 -3.33
C VAL A 329 9.01 -14.73 -3.95
#